data_AF-A0A8C0CZG6-F1
#
_entry.id   AF-A0A8C0CZG6-F1
#
_cell.length_a   1.000
_cell.length_b   1.000
_cell.length_c   1.000
_cell.angle_alpha   90.00
_cell.angle_beta   90.00
_cell.angle_gamma   90.00
#
_symmetry.space_group_name_H-M   'P 1'
#
loop_
_entity.id
_entity.type
_entity.pdbx_description
1 polymer ?
#
loop_
_entity_poly.entity_id
_entity_poly.type
_entity_poly.pdbx_seq_one_letter_code
_entity_poly.pdbx_strand_id
1 'polypeptide(L)'
;MSTVKEQLIENLIEEDEVSQSKITIVGTGAVGMACAICILLKDLADELALVDVAVDKLKGEAMDLQHGSLFFNTSKIVSGNDYSVSANSKLVIVTAGARQQEGESRLDLVQRNVNIMKSIIPAIVQNSPDCKMLIVSNPVDILTYVVWKISGLPATRVIGSGCNLDSARFRYLIGEKLGVHPTSCHGWIIGEHGDSSGLLWNKRRNLSQYPLCLGPKWCLRCCES
;
A
#
# COMPACT_ATOMS: atom_id res chain seq x y z
N MET A 1 0.79 25.35 40.29
CA MET A 1 1.87 24.40 40.60
C MET A 1 2.44 23.94 39.27
N SER A 2 3.76 23.97 39.08
CA SER A 2 4.41 23.49 37.86
C SER A 2 4.13 22.00 37.66
N THR A 3 3.97 21.57 36.41
CA THR A 3 3.77 20.15 36.11
C THR A 3 5.07 19.34 36.32
N VAL A 4 4.97 18.03 36.49
CA VAL A 4 6.16 17.14 36.57
C VAL A 4 7.00 17.23 35.28
N LYS A 5 6.36 17.44 34.12
CA LYS A 5 7.05 17.66 32.83
C LYS A 5 7.97 18.88 32.91
N GLU A 6 7.44 20.02 33.40
CA GLU A 6 8.20 21.27 33.54
C GLU A 6 9.35 21.19 34.56
N GLN A 7 9.27 20.28 35.53
CA GLN A 7 10.34 20.06 36.51
C GLN A 7 11.48 19.19 35.97
N LEU A 8 11.17 18.28 35.03
CA LEU A 8 12.14 17.31 34.49
C LEU A 8 12.73 17.74 33.15
N ILE A 9 12.01 18.52 32.36
CA ILE A 9 12.35 18.85 30.98
C ILE A 9 12.35 20.36 30.81
N GLU A 10 13.51 20.92 30.48
CA GLU A 10 13.65 22.29 30.01
C GLU A 10 13.40 22.32 28.49
N ASN A 11 12.41 23.08 28.05
CA ASN A 11 12.09 23.23 26.64
C ASN A 11 13.00 24.32 26.03
N LEU A 12 13.88 23.93 25.11
CA LEU A 12 14.86 24.82 24.48
C LEU A 12 14.34 25.46 23.18
N ILE A 13 13.39 24.80 22.51
CA ILE A 13 12.83 25.20 21.21
C ILE A 13 11.36 24.76 21.14
N GLU A 14 10.53 25.53 20.44
CA GLU A 14 9.15 25.14 20.17
C GLU A 14 9.10 23.78 19.44
N GLU A 15 8.14 22.94 19.82
CA GLU A 15 8.00 21.60 19.25
C GLU A 15 7.58 21.70 17.78
N ASP A 16 8.41 21.20 16.85
CA ASP A 16 8.05 21.09 15.43
C ASP A 16 6.94 20.04 15.27
N GLU A 17 5.71 20.48 15.05
CA GLU A 17 4.55 19.58 14.92
C GLU A 17 4.45 18.87 13.56
N VAL A 18 5.28 19.27 12.57
CA VAL A 18 5.15 18.80 11.18
C VAL A 18 6.08 17.62 10.90
N SER A 19 5.48 16.45 10.77
CA SER A 19 6.15 15.23 10.29
C SER A 19 6.73 15.40 8.89
N GLN A 20 7.92 14.83 8.66
CA GLN A 20 8.66 14.90 7.39
C GLN A 20 8.30 13.74 6.45
N SER A 21 7.96 12.57 6.99
CA SER A 21 7.72 11.33 6.24
C SER A 21 6.39 10.66 6.62
N LYS A 22 5.36 11.47 6.84
CA LYS A 22 4.02 10.98 7.19
C LYS A 22 3.42 10.06 6.12
N ILE A 23 2.90 8.91 6.56
CA ILE A 23 2.13 7.98 5.73
C ILE A 23 0.72 7.82 6.29
N THR A 24 -0.28 7.96 5.43
CA THR A 24 -1.68 7.67 5.79
C THR A 24 -2.14 6.36 5.17
N ILE A 25 -2.86 5.53 5.92
CA ILE A 25 -3.56 4.35 5.44
C ILE A 25 -5.06 4.56 5.60
N VAL A 26 -5.77 4.44 4.48
CA VAL A 26 -7.23 4.55 4.43
C VAL A 26 -7.82 3.15 4.30
N GLY A 27 -8.57 2.74 5.32
CA GLY A 27 -9.08 1.40 5.53
C GLY A 27 -8.22 0.61 6.51
N THR A 28 -8.77 0.23 7.67
CA THR A 28 -8.14 -0.64 8.68
C THR A 28 -8.63 -2.09 8.58
N GLY A 29 -8.90 -2.55 7.35
CA GLY A 29 -9.10 -3.96 7.06
C GLY A 29 -7.79 -4.77 7.20
N ALA A 30 -7.87 -6.09 6.97
CA ALA A 30 -6.68 -6.95 7.04
C ALA A 30 -5.53 -6.49 6.13
N VAL A 31 -5.84 -5.98 4.93
CA VAL A 31 -4.84 -5.43 4.00
C VAL A 31 -4.21 -4.15 4.57
N GLY A 32 -5.04 -3.22 5.06
CA GLY A 32 -4.56 -1.98 5.67
C GLY A 32 -3.65 -2.21 6.87
N MET A 33 -4.03 -3.11 7.77
CA MET A 33 -3.22 -3.45 8.95
C MET A 33 -1.93 -4.18 8.59
N ALA A 34 -1.95 -5.08 7.60
CA ALA A 34 -0.73 -5.69 7.09
C ALA A 34 0.23 -4.66 6.47
N CYS A 35 -0.30 -3.66 5.76
CA CYS A 35 0.49 -2.52 5.27
C CYS A 35 1.06 -1.69 6.43
N ALA A 36 0.24 -1.36 7.44
CA ALA A 36 0.64 -0.58 8.61
C ALA A 36 1.82 -1.22 9.34
N ILE A 37 1.69 -2.50 9.70
CA ILE A 37 2.74 -3.25 10.42
C ILE A 37 4.02 -3.34 9.57
N CYS A 38 3.90 -3.62 8.27
CA CYS A 38 5.07 -3.66 7.39
C CYS A 38 5.80 -2.32 7.29
N ILE A 39 5.07 -1.20 7.32
CA ILE A 39 5.62 0.15 7.28
C ILE A 39 6.37 0.48 8.57
N LEU A 40 5.76 0.16 9.72
CA LEU A 40 6.37 0.34 11.04
C LEU A 40 7.65 -0.49 11.20
N LEU A 41 7.61 -1.78 10.84
CA LEU A 41 8.77 -2.67 10.93
C LEU A 41 9.91 -2.34 9.96
N LYS A 42 9.63 -1.53 8.93
CA LYS A 42 10.62 -1.08 7.94
C LYS A 42 11.11 0.34 8.19
N ASP A 43 10.66 0.99 9.27
CA ASP A 43 11.01 2.36 9.66
C ASP A 43 10.82 3.36 8.51
N LEU A 44 9.72 3.24 7.76
CA LEU A 44 9.47 4.08 6.58
C LEU A 44 8.77 5.41 6.89
N ALA A 45 8.25 5.57 8.11
CA ALA A 45 7.49 6.74 8.53
C ALA A 45 7.86 7.16 9.96
N ASP A 46 7.91 8.47 10.16
CA ASP A 46 7.96 9.13 11.46
C ASP A 46 6.55 9.34 12.05
N GLU A 47 5.54 9.56 11.20
CA GLU A 47 4.13 9.60 11.58
C GLU A 47 3.27 8.64 10.72
N LEU A 48 2.49 7.78 11.38
CA LEU A 48 1.51 6.92 10.73
C LEU A 48 0.09 7.39 11.09
N ALA A 49 -0.74 7.65 10.07
CA ALA A 49 -2.14 7.99 10.26
C ALA A 49 -3.06 6.88 9.73
N LEU A 50 -4.04 6.48 10.52
CA LEU A 50 -5.07 5.50 10.14
C LEU A 50 -6.43 6.18 10.00
N VAL A 51 -7.11 5.94 8.88
CA VAL A 51 -8.45 6.48 8.61
C VAL A 51 -9.41 5.35 8.27
N ASP A 52 -10.52 5.24 8.99
CA ASP A 52 -11.61 4.31 8.69
C ASP A 52 -12.94 4.87 9.21
N VAL A 53 -14.05 4.38 8.65
CA VAL A 53 -15.41 4.72 9.07
C VAL A 53 -15.83 3.94 10.32
N ALA A 54 -15.23 2.76 10.56
CA ALA A 54 -15.50 1.92 11.72
C ALA A 54 -14.70 2.38 12.94
N VAL A 55 -15.21 3.40 13.65
CA VAL A 55 -14.53 4.11 14.75
C VAL A 55 -13.99 3.18 15.84
N ASP A 56 -14.80 2.24 16.33
CA ASP A 56 -14.38 1.35 17.42
C ASP A 56 -13.25 0.43 17.00
N LYS A 57 -13.34 -0.13 15.78
CA LYS A 57 -12.28 -0.96 15.22
C LYS A 57 -11.02 -0.14 15.01
N LEU A 58 -11.14 1.03 14.37
CA LEU A 58 -10.03 1.95 14.13
C LEU A 58 -9.27 2.28 15.41
N LYS A 59 -10.00 2.61 16.49
CA LYS A 59 -9.39 2.92 17.78
C LYS A 59 -8.69 1.70 18.38
N GLY A 60 -9.30 0.52 18.30
CA GLY A 60 -8.69 -0.73 18.76
C GLY A 60 -7.37 -1.04 18.06
N GLU A 61 -7.37 -1.01 16.73
CA GLU A 61 -6.19 -1.26 15.90
C GLU A 61 -5.08 -0.22 16.15
N ALA A 62 -5.44 1.06 16.30
CA ALA A 62 -4.48 2.12 16.58
C ALA A 62 -3.82 1.96 17.97
N MET A 63 -4.61 1.64 18.99
CA MET A 63 -4.09 1.41 20.35
C MET A 63 -3.14 0.20 20.39
N ASP A 64 -3.44 -0.87 19.64
CA ASP A 64 -2.59 -2.05 19.57
C ASP A 64 -1.21 -1.70 18.98
N LEU A 65 -1.18 -0.93 17.89
CA LEU A 65 0.08 -0.43 17.32
C LEU A 65 0.80 0.54 18.28
N GLN A 66 0.06 1.40 18.98
CA GLN A 66 0.64 2.34 19.95
C GLN A 66 1.27 1.61 21.14
N HIS A 67 0.66 0.55 21.67
CA HIS A 67 1.27 -0.28 22.71
C HIS A 67 2.55 -0.97 22.22
N GLY A 68 2.65 -1.24 20.92
CA GLY A 68 3.86 -1.74 20.26
C GLY A 68 4.94 -0.69 20.00
N SER A 69 4.73 0.61 20.31
CA SER A 69 5.68 1.69 19.96
C SER A 69 7.09 1.49 20.52
N LEU A 70 7.26 0.70 21.58
CA LEU A 70 8.58 0.34 22.11
C LEU A 70 9.43 -0.45 21.09
N PHE A 71 8.79 -1.12 20.14
CA PHE A 71 9.43 -1.97 19.13
C PHE A 71 9.54 -1.32 17.74
N PHE A 72 9.08 -0.08 17.60
CA PHE A 72 9.09 0.67 16.33
C PHE A 72 9.89 1.96 16.50
N ASN A 73 10.47 2.46 15.40
CA ASN A 73 11.11 3.79 15.40
C ASN A 73 10.17 4.92 14.96
N THR A 74 8.89 4.62 14.69
CA THR A 74 7.86 5.61 14.38
C THR A 74 7.39 6.30 15.66
N SER A 75 7.58 7.61 15.75
CA SER A 75 7.33 8.38 16.97
C SER A 75 5.85 8.66 17.23
N LYS A 76 5.02 8.66 16.18
CA LYS A 76 3.63 9.06 16.29
C LYS A 76 2.69 8.20 15.46
N ILE A 77 1.69 7.63 16.10
CA ILE A 77 0.62 6.87 15.46
C ILE A 77 -0.71 7.54 15.83
N VAL A 78 -1.43 8.03 14.83
CA VAL A 78 -2.72 8.72 14.98
C VAL A 78 -3.80 8.00 14.22
N SER A 79 -5.04 8.14 14.67
CA SER A 79 -6.20 7.56 13.99
C SER A 79 -7.42 8.44 14.13
N GLY A 80 -8.23 8.52 13.08
CA GLY A 80 -9.49 9.27 13.11
C GLY A 80 -10.40 8.93 11.94
N ASN A 81 -11.70 9.18 12.11
CA ASN A 81 -12.67 9.07 11.03
C ASN A 81 -12.68 10.31 10.12
N ASP A 82 -12.22 11.45 10.64
CA ASP A 82 -12.01 12.68 9.88
C ASP A 82 -10.66 12.63 9.15
N TYR A 83 -10.66 13.09 7.89
CA TYR A 83 -9.47 13.16 7.05
C TYR A 83 -8.48 14.25 7.50
N SER A 84 -8.85 15.13 8.43
CA SER A 84 -7.92 16.08 9.05
C SER A 84 -6.69 15.37 9.66
N VAL A 85 -6.84 14.15 10.18
CA VAL A 85 -5.70 13.36 10.70
C VAL A 85 -4.70 12.98 9.60
N SER A 86 -5.10 13.00 8.34
CA SER A 86 -4.23 12.69 7.19
C SER A 86 -3.42 13.88 6.69
N ALA A 87 -3.58 15.07 7.29
CA ALA A 87 -2.93 16.29 6.82
C ALA A 87 -1.40 16.14 6.71
N ASN A 88 -0.82 16.74 5.66
CA ASN A 88 0.61 16.76 5.34
C ASN A 88 1.24 15.38 5.05
N SER A 89 0.45 14.40 4.61
CA SER A 89 0.98 13.09 4.21
C SER A 89 1.84 13.15 2.96
N LYS A 90 2.98 12.46 2.95
CA LYS A 90 3.82 12.28 1.76
C LYS A 90 3.30 11.13 0.89
N LEU A 91 2.76 10.10 1.52
CA LEU A 91 2.16 8.94 0.88
C LEU A 91 0.80 8.63 1.52
N VAL A 92 -0.21 8.38 0.70
CA VAL A 92 -1.52 7.93 1.14
C VAL A 92 -1.83 6.60 0.45
N ILE A 93 -2.03 5.56 1.25
CA ILE A 93 -2.32 4.20 0.80
C ILE A 93 -3.81 3.95 0.95
N VAL A 94 -4.51 3.71 -0.16
CA VAL A 94 -5.95 3.47 -0.17
C VAL A 94 -6.21 1.98 -0.29
N THR A 95 -6.66 1.39 0.82
CA THR A 95 -7.06 -0.02 0.92
C THR A 95 -8.56 -0.19 1.16
N ALA A 96 -9.25 0.91 1.46
CA ALA A 96 -10.70 0.95 1.66
C ALA A 96 -11.45 0.55 0.39
N GLY A 97 -12.41 -0.36 0.54
CA GLY A 97 -13.24 -0.84 -0.55
C GLY A 97 -14.23 -1.89 -0.06
N ALA A 98 -15.33 -1.99 -0.78
CA ALA A 98 -16.27 -3.07 -0.64
C ALA A 98 -15.67 -4.38 -1.17
N ARG A 99 -16.05 -5.49 -0.52
CA ARG A 99 -15.79 -6.84 -1.01
C ARG A 99 -16.95 -7.27 -1.90
N GLN A 100 -16.64 -8.13 -2.87
CA GLN A 100 -17.67 -8.76 -3.71
C GLN A 100 -18.62 -9.58 -2.83
N GLN A 101 -19.91 -9.41 -3.03
CA GLN A 101 -20.95 -10.22 -2.39
C GLN A 101 -21.33 -11.41 -3.28
N GLU A 102 -21.86 -12.48 -2.68
CA GLU A 102 -22.37 -13.62 -3.45
C GLU A 102 -23.49 -13.16 -4.40
N GLY A 103 -23.37 -13.52 -5.69
CA GLY A 103 -24.32 -13.11 -6.72
C GLY A 103 -24.14 -11.69 -7.28
N GLU A 104 -23.20 -10.90 -6.75
CA GLU A 104 -22.93 -9.54 -7.22
C GLU A 104 -22.11 -9.54 -8.52
N SER A 105 -22.50 -8.71 -9.50
CA SER A 105 -21.73 -8.55 -10.73
C SER A 105 -20.43 -7.78 -10.49
N ARG A 106 -19.42 -8.04 -11.32
CA ARG A 106 -18.15 -7.29 -11.28
C ARG A 106 -18.35 -5.79 -11.48
N LEU A 107 -19.34 -5.40 -12.30
CA LEU A 107 -19.65 -4.00 -12.57
C LEU A 107 -20.26 -3.30 -11.35
N ASP A 108 -21.14 -3.97 -10.61
CA ASP A 108 -21.74 -3.41 -9.40
C ASP A 108 -20.69 -3.17 -8.31
N LEU A 109 -19.77 -4.13 -8.14
CA LEU A 109 -18.65 -3.98 -7.23
C LEU A 109 -17.78 -2.78 -7.58
N VAL A 110 -17.43 -2.62 -8.87
CA VAL A 110 -16.69 -1.45 -9.36
C VAL A 110 -17.44 -0.17 -9.02
N GLN A 111 -18.74 -0.11 -9.31
CA GLN A 111 -19.54 1.09 -9.07
C GLN A 111 -19.59 1.48 -7.59
N ARG A 112 -19.73 0.51 -6.69
CA ARG A 112 -19.66 0.75 -5.24
C ARG A 112 -18.31 1.31 -4.83
N ASN A 113 -17.22 0.71 -5.31
CA ASN A 113 -15.87 1.18 -5.00
C ASN A 113 -15.58 2.56 -5.61
N VAL A 114 -16.09 2.87 -6.80
CA VAL A 114 -16.02 4.22 -7.38
C VAL A 114 -16.73 5.24 -6.49
N ASN A 115 -17.91 4.91 -5.96
CA ASN A 115 -18.65 5.81 -5.07
C ASN A 115 -17.90 6.04 -3.74
N ILE A 116 -17.26 4.99 -3.21
CA ILE A 116 -16.36 5.11 -2.05
C ILE A 116 -15.17 6.03 -2.39
N MET A 117 -14.52 5.85 -3.54
CA MET A 117 -13.40 6.73 -3.92
C MET A 117 -13.84 8.19 -4.10
N LYS A 118 -15.05 8.45 -4.59
CA LYS A 118 -15.60 9.81 -4.71
C LYS A 118 -15.79 10.51 -3.37
N SER A 119 -16.06 9.78 -2.28
CA SER A 119 -16.17 10.38 -0.95
C SER A 119 -14.80 10.55 -0.28
N ILE A 120 -13.89 9.60 -0.49
CA ILE A 120 -12.58 9.54 0.17
C ILE A 120 -11.58 10.54 -0.44
N ILE A 121 -11.40 10.49 -1.77
CA ILE A 121 -10.27 11.14 -2.45
C ILE A 121 -10.26 12.67 -2.32
N PRO A 122 -11.39 13.40 -2.52
CA PRO A 122 -11.38 14.85 -2.41
C PRO A 122 -10.93 15.34 -1.02
N ALA A 123 -11.36 14.66 0.04
CA ALA A 123 -10.98 15.01 1.42
C ALA A 123 -9.47 14.78 1.67
N ILE A 124 -8.89 13.72 1.10
CA ILE A 124 -7.45 13.48 1.18
C ILE A 124 -6.68 14.57 0.44
N VAL A 125 -7.06 14.92 -0.80
CA VAL A 125 -6.38 15.95 -1.58
C VAL A 125 -6.45 17.31 -0.90
N GLN A 126 -7.58 17.63 -0.25
CA GLN A 126 -7.73 18.86 0.53
C GLN A 126 -6.73 18.95 1.69
N ASN A 127 -6.47 17.84 2.38
CA ASN A 127 -5.57 17.79 3.54
C ASN A 127 -4.10 17.54 3.16
N SER A 128 -3.85 16.91 2.00
CA SER A 128 -2.52 16.52 1.51
C SER A 128 -2.42 16.72 -0.01
N PRO A 129 -2.38 17.97 -0.51
CA PRO A 129 -2.38 18.26 -1.94
C PRO A 129 -1.11 17.76 -2.65
N ASP A 130 -0.01 17.58 -1.91
CA ASP A 130 1.28 17.14 -2.44
C ASP A 130 1.59 15.64 -2.27
N CYS A 131 0.63 14.87 -1.77
CA CYS A 131 0.85 13.44 -1.55
C CYS A 131 1.01 12.65 -2.85
N LYS A 132 1.71 11.52 -2.74
CA LYS A 132 1.54 10.39 -3.66
C LYS A 132 0.43 9.50 -3.13
N MET A 133 -0.36 8.93 -4.04
CA MET A 133 -1.41 7.97 -3.73
C MET A 133 -1.02 6.60 -4.23
N LEU A 134 -1.08 5.60 -3.34
CA LEU A 134 -0.92 4.19 -3.68
C LEU A 134 -2.26 3.48 -3.52
N ILE A 135 -2.84 3.05 -4.63
CA ILE A 135 -4.15 2.41 -4.66
C ILE A 135 -3.94 0.90 -4.56
N VAL A 136 -4.58 0.29 -3.58
CA VAL A 136 -4.55 -1.17 -3.34
C VAL A 136 -5.95 -1.76 -3.46
N SER A 137 -7.00 -0.95 -3.26
CA SER A 137 -8.39 -1.36 -3.42
C SER A 137 -8.66 -1.92 -4.81
N ASN A 138 -9.46 -2.99 -4.88
CA ASN A 138 -9.76 -3.68 -6.12
C ASN A 138 -11.08 -3.25 -6.77
N PRO A 139 -11.20 -3.31 -8.11
CA PRO A 139 -10.15 -3.68 -9.06
C PRO A 139 -9.12 -2.54 -9.24
N VAL A 140 -7.86 -2.82 -8.92
CA VAL A 140 -6.85 -1.79 -8.70
C VAL A 140 -6.55 -0.95 -9.93
N ASP A 141 -6.54 -1.54 -11.12
CA ASP A 141 -6.22 -0.82 -12.36
C ASP A 141 -7.29 0.23 -12.70
N ILE A 142 -8.57 -0.16 -12.59
CA ILE A 142 -9.71 0.72 -12.83
C ILE A 142 -9.78 1.79 -11.73
N LEU A 143 -9.64 1.40 -10.47
CA LEU A 143 -9.72 2.35 -9.36
C LEU A 143 -8.54 3.34 -9.37
N THR A 144 -7.36 2.93 -9.81
CA THR A 144 -6.23 3.86 -10.01
C THR A 144 -6.57 4.93 -11.03
N TYR A 145 -7.18 4.55 -12.16
CA TYR A 145 -7.66 5.51 -13.16
C TYR A 145 -8.72 6.46 -12.58
N VAL A 146 -9.70 5.91 -11.86
CA VAL A 146 -10.78 6.69 -11.24
C VAL A 146 -10.23 7.69 -10.22
N VAL A 147 -9.32 7.26 -9.35
CA VAL A 147 -8.66 8.11 -8.36
C VAL A 147 -7.84 9.20 -9.04
N TRP A 148 -7.13 8.88 -10.14
CA TRP A 148 -6.42 9.88 -10.93
C TRP A 148 -7.36 10.96 -11.46
N LYS A 149 -8.52 10.57 -12.01
CA LYS A 149 -9.51 11.53 -12.51
C LYS A 149 -10.17 12.37 -11.42
N ILE A 150 -10.46 11.79 -10.26
CA ILE A 150 -11.14 12.49 -9.15
C ILE A 150 -10.17 13.40 -8.39
N SER A 151 -8.92 12.96 -8.19
CA SER A 151 -7.93 13.70 -7.39
C SER A 151 -7.45 14.97 -8.07
N GLY A 152 -7.45 15.02 -9.41
CA GLY A 152 -6.86 16.14 -10.18
C GLY A 152 -5.33 16.18 -10.11
N LEU A 153 -4.69 15.19 -9.48
CA LEU A 153 -3.24 15.10 -9.36
C LEU A 153 -2.60 14.69 -10.70
N PRO A 154 -1.32 15.02 -10.92
CA PRO A 154 -0.58 14.47 -12.05
C PRO A 154 -0.51 12.94 -11.95
N ALA A 155 -0.57 12.26 -13.10
CA ALA A 155 -0.56 10.79 -13.15
C ALA A 155 0.68 10.17 -12.46
N THR A 156 1.80 10.89 -12.41
CA THR A 156 3.02 10.47 -11.70
C THR A 156 2.87 10.37 -10.18
N ARG A 157 1.79 10.91 -9.60
CA ARG A 157 1.47 10.84 -8.18
C ARG A 157 0.40 9.81 -7.85
N VAL A 158 -0.25 9.18 -8.84
CA VAL A 158 -1.31 8.19 -8.60
C VAL A 158 -0.86 6.83 -9.13
N ILE A 159 -0.58 5.91 -8.21
CA ILE A 159 0.08 4.64 -8.50
C ILE A 159 -0.83 3.51 -8.02
N GLY A 160 -1.11 2.54 -8.88
CA GLY A 160 -1.75 1.29 -8.48
C GLY A 160 -0.71 0.28 -7.99
N SER A 161 -1.03 -0.53 -6.98
CA SER A 161 -0.17 -1.65 -6.56
C SER A 161 0.02 -2.68 -7.70
N GLY A 162 -1.03 -2.87 -8.50
CA GLY A 162 -1.02 -3.62 -9.76
C GLY A 162 -0.38 -5.00 -9.65
N CYS A 163 0.36 -5.38 -10.70
CA CYS A 163 1.00 -6.69 -10.81
C CYS A 163 2.32 -6.84 -9.99
N ASN A 164 2.60 -5.96 -9.04
CA ASN A 164 3.79 -6.12 -8.18
C ASN A 164 3.70 -7.41 -7.35
N LEU A 165 2.51 -7.71 -6.81
CA LEU A 165 2.26 -8.94 -6.07
C LEU A 165 2.28 -10.18 -6.98
N ASP A 166 1.72 -10.09 -8.19
CA ASP A 166 1.69 -11.21 -9.16
C ASP A 166 3.08 -11.55 -9.66
N SER A 167 3.92 -10.54 -9.91
CA SER A 167 5.33 -10.73 -10.23
C SER A 167 6.09 -11.36 -9.06
N ALA A 168 5.82 -10.95 -7.81
CA ALA A 168 6.43 -11.58 -6.63
C ALA A 168 6.00 -13.06 -6.48
N ARG A 169 4.71 -13.37 -6.68
CA ARG A 169 4.17 -14.74 -6.69
C ARG A 169 4.81 -15.57 -7.79
N PHE A 170 4.91 -15.03 -9.00
CA PHE A 170 5.57 -15.70 -10.12
C PHE A 170 7.02 -16.05 -9.79
N ARG A 171 7.80 -15.07 -9.30
CA ARG A 171 9.20 -15.28 -8.91
C ARG A 171 9.34 -16.28 -7.78
N TYR A 172 8.42 -16.29 -6.81
CA TYR A 172 8.36 -17.31 -5.76
C TYR A 172 8.21 -18.71 -6.33
N LEU A 173 7.22 -18.93 -7.20
CA LEU A 173 6.95 -20.24 -7.81
C LEU A 173 8.09 -20.73 -8.70
N ILE A 174 8.76 -19.82 -9.41
CA ILE A 174 9.97 -20.15 -10.18
C ILE A 174 11.11 -20.54 -9.24
N GLY A 175 11.33 -19.76 -8.17
CA GLY A 175 12.37 -20.05 -7.18
C GLY A 175 12.18 -21.40 -6.49
N GLU A 176 10.95 -21.73 -6.10
CA GLU A 176 10.57 -23.02 -5.51
C GLU A 176 10.90 -24.18 -6.44
N LYS A 177 10.56 -24.08 -7.73
CA LYS A 177 10.86 -25.13 -8.72
C LYS A 177 12.35 -25.31 -9.00
N LEU A 178 13.13 -24.24 -8.87
CA LEU A 178 14.56 -24.24 -9.19
C LEU A 178 15.45 -24.41 -7.95
N GLY A 179 14.89 -24.38 -6.74
CA GLY A 179 15.66 -24.38 -5.50
C GLY A 179 16.50 -23.11 -5.31
N VAL A 180 16.04 -21.97 -5.84
CA VAL A 180 16.75 -20.68 -5.79
C VAL A 180 15.87 -19.63 -5.10
N HIS A 181 16.50 -18.72 -4.35
CA HIS A 181 15.77 -17.65 -3.68
C HIS A 181 15.07 -16.72 -4.70
N PRO A 182 13.81 -16.29 -4.48
CA PRO A 182 13.04 -15.50 -5.45
C PRO A 182 13.68 -14.17 -5.85
N THR A 183 14.58 -13.62 -5.01
CA THR A 183 15.33 -12.40 -5.34
C THR A 183 16.25 -12.59 -6.54
N SER A 184 16.75 -13.80 -6.76
CA SER A 184 17.62 -14.17 -7.89
C SER A 184 16.84 -14.69 -9.11
N CYS A 185 15.52 -14.86 -8.98
CA CYS A 185 14.62 -15.18 -10.07
C CYS A 185 14.03 -13.88 -10.63
N HIS A 186 14.18 -13.65 -11.94
CA HIS A 186 13.68 -12.47 -12.62
C HIS A 186 12.59 -12.86 -13.62
N GLY A 187 11.44 -12.21 -13.50
CA GLY A 187 10.27 -12.43 -14.34
C GLY A 187 9.18 -11.44 -13.98
N TRP A 188 8.38 -11.05 -14.96
CA TRP A 188 7.44 -9.94 -14.85
C TRP A 188 6.05 -10.39 -15.28
N ILE A 189 5.08 -10.19 -14.40
CA ILE A 189 3.66 -10.21 -14.74
C ILE A 189 3.23 -8.76 -14.97
N ILE A 190 2.57 -8.49 -16.08
CA ILE A 190 2.11 -7.15 -16.48
C ILE A 190 0.66 -7.20 -16.97
N GLY A 191 0.07 -6.03 -17.19
CA GLY A 191 -1.33 -5.90 -17.58
C GLY A 191 -2.22 -5.77 -16.35
N GLU A 192 -3.43 -6.35 -16.44
CA GLU A 192 -4.41 -6.32 -15.34
C GLU A 192 -3.91 -7.11 -14.13
N HIS A 193 -4.09 -6.56 -12.93
CA HIS A 193 -4.04 -7.35 -11.70
C HIS A 193 -5.31 -8.21 -11.60
N GLY A 194 -5.29 -9.36 -12.26
CA GLY A 194 -6.45 -10.24 -12.36
C GLY A 194 -6.29 -11.35 -13.40
N ASP A 195 -7.44 -11.84 -13.87
CA ASP A 195 -7.56 -13.02 -14.72
C ASP A 195 -6.87 -12.84 -16.09
N SER A 196 -6.77 -11.60 -16.58
CA SER A 196 -6.12 -11.28 -17.87
C SER A 196 -4.69 -10.74 -17.73
N SER A 197 -4.02 -11.05 -16.63
CA SER A 197 -2.59 -10.75 -16.48
C SER A 197 -1.74 -11.47 -17.52
N GLY A 198 -0.68 -10.81 -17.99
CA GLY A 198 0.22 -11.30 -19.02
C GLY A 198 1.62 -11.57 -18.47
N LEU A 199 2.16 -12.77 -18.74
CA LEU A 199 3.56 -13.07 -18.45
C LEU A 199 4.48 -12.49 -19.54
N LEU A 200 5.34 -11.56 -19.14
CA LEU A 200 6.48 -11.13 -19.97
C LEU A 200 7.66 -12.09 -19.75
N TRP A 201 7.77 -13.08 -20.63
CA TRP A 201 8.89 -14.03 -20.62
C TRP A 201 10.02 -13.58 -21.55
N ASN A 202 11.10 -13.05 -20.97
CA ASN A 202 12.28 -12.67 -21.75
C ASN A 202 13.24 -13.86 -21.86
N LYS A 203 13.40 -14.45 -23.05
CA LYS A 203 14.32 -15.58 -23.26
C LYS A 203 15.81 -15.28 -22.98
N ARG A 204 16.22 -14.05 -22.64
CA ARG A 204 17.64 -13.67 -22.50
C ARG A 204 18.10 -13.29 -21.09
N ARG A 205 17.22 -13.05 -20.11
CA ARG A 205 17.61 -12.60 -18.75
C ARG A 205 16.59 -13.01 -17.68
N ASN A 206 16.67 -14.24 -17.16
CA ASN A 206 15.68 -14.79 -16.20
C ASN A 206 16.28 -15.25 -14.86
N LEU A 207 17.52 -15.75 -14.83
CA LEU A 207 18.33 -15.85 -13.61
C LEU A 207 19.61 -15.05 -13.82
N SER A 208 20.25 -14.63 -12.73
CA SER A 208 21.59 -14.01 -12.68
C SER A 208 22.55 -14.52 -13.77
N GLN A 209 22.46 -13.93 -14.97
CA GLN A 209 23.21 -14.19 -16.20
C GLN A 209 22.80 -15.41 -17.08
N TYR A 210 21.81 -16.24 -16.70
CA TYR A 210 21.38 -17.39 -17.52
C TYR A 210 19.95 -17.26 -18.07
N PRO A 211 19.77 -17.41 -19.40
CA PRO A 211 18.47 -17.43 -20.01
C PRO A 211 17.70 -18.73 -19.70
N LEU A 212 16.46 -18.59 -19.23
CA LEU A 212 15.52 -19.70 -19.13
C LEU A 212 14.54 -19.67 -20.31
N CYS A 213 14.25 -20.84 -20.86
CA CYS A 213 13.29 -21.04 -21.92
C CYS A 213 12.10 -21.86 -21.40
N LEU A 214 10.88 -21.45 -21.73
CA LEU A 214 9.71 -22.31 -21.61
C LEU A 214 9.76 -23.30 -22.78
N GLY A 215 9.92 -24.59 -22.47
CA GLY A 215 9.88 -25.67 -23.44
C GLY A 215 8.47 -25.92 -24.00
N PRO A 216 8.33 -26.77 -25.03
CA PRO A 216 7.06 -27.05 -25.72
C PRO A 216 5.96 -27.62 -24.81
N LYS A 217 6.32 -28.14 -23.62
CA LYS A 217 5.38 -28.63 -22.59
C LYS A 217 5.19 -27.66 -21.42
N TRP A 218 5.49 -26.36 -21.59
CA TRP A 218 5.53 -25.37 -20.50
C TRP A 218 6.48 -25.75 -19.34
N CYS A 219 7.48 -26.58 -19.61
CA CYS A 219 8.54 -26.92 -18.65
C CYS A 219 9.70 -25.94 -18.76
N LEU A 220 10.21 -25.47 -17.62
CA LEU A 220 11.42 -24.66 -17.56
C LEU A 220 12.63 -25.47 -18.01
N ARG A 221 13.43 -24.92 -18.93
CA ARG A 221 14.72 -25.46 -19.34
C ARG A 221 15.75 -24.34 -19.38
N CYS A 222 17.00 -24.64 -19.06
CA CYS A 222 18.09 -23.75 -19.45
C CYS A 222 18.10 -23.64 -20.97
N CYS A 223 18.19 -22.43 -21.52
CA CYS A 223 18.41 -22.29 -22.95
C CYS A 223 19.86 -22.73 -23.23
N GLU A 224 20.03 -23.82 -23.96
CA GLU A 224 21.34 -24.20 -24.52
C GLU A 224 21.75 -23.17 -25.57
N SER A 225 23.06 -22.91 -25.68
CA SER A 225 23.62 -21.87 -26.57
C SER A 225 23.63 -22.32 -28.02
#